data_AF-A0A3D0I374-F1
#
_entry.id   AF-A0A3D0I374-F1
#
_cell.length_a   1.000
_cell.length_b   1.000
_cell.length_c   1.000
_cell.angle_alpha   90.00
_cell.angle_beta   90.00
_cell.angle_gamma   90.00
#
_symmetry.space_group_name_H-M   'P 1'
#
loop_
_entity.id
_entity.type
_entity.pdbx_description
1 polymer ?
#
loop_
_entity_poly.entity_id
_entity_poly.type
_entity_poly.pdbx_seq_one_letter_code
_entity_poly.pdbx_strand_id
1 'polypeptide(L)'
;DFAVRLDLVNDGPMPADSAAVWLWPGFALDSVRTGASMVRPNGADGVSRLSLPDAVQPQGTAVITYFYHLGAEAVALPAQWGRFAPDAAYLVFDWLPRTQSAVDSSGRVALVRRARFTLSLDVPGAWRAIAPGRMTAEIVSSGRRRTTFATEDATAGAPAFALGQYRILTRRAAGLGVAVWLAPDDSVPAAMLDTLVAAVRSAWIFCSRAYGRLPIADVEVASTRLPETRGFLGFVLSGGLETSRDLLYREVARSWWGNSVDAAGPGSWWVREGFPAWTAIAARGALEGDTVRQRLVREAESAWHAAVPRTGDAPLASLTSGALAAELLSTKGAAALEAARRATGESRFREAMLSLALEHRNGWVGLQAILDALGLDAEAVLRSYLF
;
A
#
# COMPACT_ATOMS: atom_id res chain seq x y z
N ASP A 1 5.15 -12.81 -18.20
CA ASP A 1 3.74 -13.16 -18.44
C ASP A 1 2.96 -13.16 -17.14
N PHE A 2 1.70 -12.79 -17.21
CA PHE A 2 0.77 -12.70 -16.10
C PHE A 2 -0.52 -13.42 -16.46
N ALA A 3 -1.09 -14.11 -15.48
CA ALA A 3 -2.43 -14.67 -15.54
C ALA A 3 -3.19 -14.23 -14.29
N VAL A 4 -4.24 -13.44 -14.47
CA VAL A 4 -5.05 -12.90 -13.36
C VAL A 4 -6.48 -13.38 -13.51
N ARG A 5 -6.95 -14.15 -12.53
CA ARG A 5 -8.35 -14.50 -12.38
C ARG A 5 -9.01 -13.54 -11.40
N LEU A 6 -10.06 -12.85 -11.84
CA LEU A 6 -10.89 -12.00 -11.01
C LEU A 6 -12.26 -12.65 -10.85
N ASP A 7 -12.67 -12.86 -9.61
CA ASP A 7 -14.03 -13.23 -9.25
C ASP A 7 -14.78 -11.92 -8.90
N LEU A 8 -15.78 -11.58 -9.72
CA LEU A 8 -16.46 -10.28 -9.72
C LEU A 8 -17.92 -10.44 -9.27
N VAL A 9 -18.46 -9.37 -8.70
CA VAL A 9 -19.89 -9.23 -8.37
C VAL A 9 -20.45 -8.03 -9.13
N ASN A 10 -21.62 -8.18 -9.74
CA ASN A 10 -22.35 -7.05 -10.31
C ASN A 10 -23.07 -6.27 -9.19
N ASP A 11 -22.43 -5.22 -8.69
CA ASP A 11 -23.02 -4.32 -7.70
C ASP A 11 -23.99 -3.28 -8.32
N GLY A 12 -24.17 -3.30 -9.64
CA GLY A 12 -25.06 -2.40 -10.35
C GLY A 12 -26.54 -2.77 -10.17
N PRO A 13 -27.45 -1.80 -10.35
CA PRO A 13 -28.89 -2.05 -10.26
C PRO A 13 -29.46 -2.79 -11.48
N MET A 14 -28.68 -2.96 -12.55
CA MET A 14 -29.09 -3.55 -13.82
C MET A 14 -28.20 -4.75 -14.17
N PRO A 15 -28.69 -5.71 -14.97
CA PRO A 15 -27.86 -6.76 -15.53
C PRO A 15 -26.69 -6.17 -16.32
N ALA A 16 -25.49 -6.73 -16.14
CA ALA A 16 -24.29 -6.33 -16.86
C ALA A 16 -24.03 -7.32 -18.01
N ASP A 17 -24.13 -6.85 -19.24
CA ASP A 17 -23.78 -7.60 -20.46
C ASP A 17 -22.31 -7.42 -20.88
N SER A 18 -21.60 -6.52 -20.20
CA SER A 18 -20.24 -6.15 -20.51
C SER A 18 -19.49 -5.67 -19.28
N ALA A 19 -18.17 -5.80 -19.31
CA ALA A 19 -17.25 -5.23 -18.33
C ALA A 19 -16.23 -4.32 -19.02
N ALA A 20 -15.92 -3.18 -18.41
CA ALA A 20 -14.77 -2.39 -18.82
C ALA A 20 -13.51 -3.14 -18.40
N VAL A 21 -12.47 -3.10 -19.23
CA VAL A 21 -11.16 -3.66 -18.93
C VAL A 21 -10.15 -2.56 -19.10
N TRP A 22 -9.44 -2.27 -18.02
CA TRP A 22 -8.32 -1.35 -18.04
C TRP A 22 -7.05 -2.10 -17.68
N LEU A 23 -6.03 -1.95 -18.52
CA LEU A 23 -4.67 -2.32 -18.24
C LEU A 23 -3.82 -1.07 -18.23
N TRP A 24 -2.87 -1.03 -17.32
CA TRP A 24 -1.94 0.09 -17.27
C TRP A 24 -1.04 0.10 -18.51
N PRO A 25 -0.70 1.28 -19.06
CA PRO A 25 0.41 1.46 -20.00
C PRO A 25 1.65 0.61 -19.66
N GLY A 26 2.23 -0.01 -20.68
CA GLY A 26 3.35 -0.94 -20.57
C GLY A 26 2.95 -2.42 -20.51
N PHE A 27 1.68 -2.74 -20.33
CA PHE A 27 1.19 -4.12 -20.41
C PHE A 27 0.44 -4.36 -21.73
N ALA A 28 0.67 -5.53 -22.32
CA ALA A 28 0.02 -5.98 -23.55
C ALA A 28 -0.92 -7.14 -23.24
N LEU A 29 -2.21 -6.98 -23.55
CA LEU A 29 -3.24 -8.00 -23.34
C LEU A 29 -3.15 -9.08 -24.43
N ASP A 30 -2.89 -10.32 -24.03
CA ASP A 30 -2.83 -11.45 -24.95
C ASP A 30 -4.21 -12.03 -25.23
N SER A 31 -4.96 -12.29 -24.16
CA SER A 31 -6.32 -12.82 -24.25
C SER A 31 -7.12 -12.62 -22.97
N VAL A 32 -8.44 -12.69 -23.09
CA VAL A 32 -9.37 -12.70 -21.96
C VAL A 32 -10.26 -13.94 -22.05
N ARG A 33 -10.58 -14.54 -20.91
CA ARG A 33 -11.53 -15.65 -20.81
C ARG A 33 -12.65 -15.34 -19.84
N THR A 34 -13.86 -15.73 -20.20
CA THR A 34 -15.06 -15.72 -19.35
C THR A 34 -15.62 -17.14 -19.30
N GLY A 35 -15.47 -17.81 -18.16
CA GLY A 35 -15.73 -19.25 -18.08
C GLY A 35 -14.85 -20.06 -19.06
N ALA A 36 -15.48 -20.82 -19.94
CA ALA A 36 -14.78 -21.60 -20.99
C ALA A 36 -14.52 -20.82 -22.28
N SER A 37 -15.14 -19.64 -22.44
CA SER A 37 -15.11 -18.88 -23.68
C SER A 37 -13.92 -17.92 -23.72
N MET A 38 -13.24 -17.85 -24.86
CA MET A 38 -12.23 -16.83 -25.14
C MET A 38 -12.91 -15.62 -25.76
N VAL A 39 -12.66 -14.44 -25.20
CA VAL A 39 -13.24 -13.19 -25.69
C VAL A 39 -12.08 -12.30 -26.13
N ARG A 40 -12.20 -11.74 -27.33
CA ARG A 40 -11.24 -10.74 -27.79
C ARG A 40 -11.66 -9.38 -27.23
N PRO A 41 -10.77 -8.67 -26.51
CA PRO A 41 -11.03 -7.29 -26.14
C PRO A 41 -11.26 -6.45 -27.40
N ASN A 42 -12.31 -5.63 -27.40
CA ASN A 42 -12.58 -4.66 -28.45
C ASN A 42 -12.29 -3.26 -27.91
N GLY A 43 -11.30 -2.57 -28.47
CA GLY A 43 -10.95 -1.21 -28.07
C GLY A 43 -9.62 -0.71 -28.62
N ALA A 44 -9.54 0.60 -28.81
CA ALA A 44 -8.30 1.36 -28.92
C ALA A 44 -8.02 2.05 -27.56
N ASP A 45 -6.76 2.38 -27.27
CA ASP A 45 -6.37 3.29 -26.16
C ASP A 45 -6.59 2.78 -24.71
N GLY A 46 -6.14 1.56 -24.40
CA GLY A 46 -5.95 1.11 -23.00
C GLY A 46 -7.22 0.82 -22.19
N VAL A 47 -8.40 1.12 -22.74
CA VAL A 47 -9.71 0.69 -22.21
C VAL A 47 -10.38 -0.20 -23.26
N SER A 48 -10.53 -1.48 -22.96
CA SER A 48 -11.28 -2.41 -23.81
C SER A 48 -12.63 -2.73 -23.18
N ARG A 49 -13.67 -2.88 -24.00
CA ARG A 49 -14.95 -3.42 -23.51
C ARG A 49 -14.98 -4.92 -23.75
N LEU A 50 -15.31 -5.68 -22.71
CA LEU A 50 -15.46 -7.12 -22.75
C LEU A 50 -16.94 -7.46 -22.76
N SER A 51 -17.45 -8.04 -23.84
CA SER A 51 -18.79 -8.63 -23.84
C SER A 51 -18.81 -9.90 -23.00
N LEU A 52 -19.78 -9.99 -22.09
CA LEU A 52 -20.00 -11.19 -21.29
C LEU A 52 -20.91 -12.13 -22.08
N PRO A 53 -20.65 -13.46 -22.06
CA PRO A 53 -21.44 -14.43 -22.81
C PRO A 53 -22.89 -14.46 -22.33
N ASP A 54 -23.08 -14.29 -21.02
CA ASP A 54 -24.37 -14.17 -20.36
C ASP A 54 -24.41 -12.87 -19.55
N ALA A 55 -25.56 -12.20 -19.52
CA ALA A 55 -25.75 -11.02 -18.70
C ALA A 55 -25.71 -11.39 -17.21
N VAL A 56 -24.80 -10.77 -16.47
CA VAL A 56 -24.64 -10.98 -15.03
C VAL A 56 -25.71 -10.15 -14.31
N GLN A 57 -26.67 -10.83 -13.70
CA GLN A 57 -27.75 -10.18 -12.95
C GLN A 57 -27.21 -9.32 -11.79
N PRO A 58 -27.95 -8.33 -11.27
CA PRO A 58 -27.59 -7.63 -10.03
C PRO A 58 -27.27 -8.64 -8.91
N GLN A 59 -26.17 -8.43 -8.20
CA GLN A 59 -25.59 -9.33 -7.20
C GLN A 59 -25.13 -10.70 -7.75
N GLY A 60 -25.26 -10.94 -9.06
CA GLY A 60 -24.70 -12.07 -9.75
C GLY A 60 -23.18 -11.99 -9.84
N THR A 61 -22.54 -13.14 -9.99
CA THR A 61 -21.08 -13.25 -10.07
C THR A 61 -20.59 -13.57 -11.48
N ALA A 62 -19.41 -13.09 -11.83
CA ALA A 62 -18.69 -13.49 -13.03
C ALA A 62 -17.23 -13.78 -12.72
N VAL A 63 -16.64 -14.67 -13.52
CA VAL A 63 -15.21 -14.97 -13.45
C VAL A 63 -14.57 -14.54 -14.76
N ILE A 64 -13.58 -13.66 -14.66
CA ILE A 64 -12.81 -13.19 -15.80
C ILE A 64 -11.35 -13.52 -15.57
N THR A 65 -10.71 -14.16 -16.56
CA THR A 65 -9.27 -14.44 -16.51
C THR A 65 -8.56 -13.67 -17.62
N TYR A 66 -7.59 -12.86 -17.22
CA TYR A 66 -6.73 -12.07 -18.11
C TYR A 66 -5.39 -12.77 -18.28
N PHE A 67 -4.93 -12.86 -19.51
CA PHE A 67 -3.58 -13.27 -19.87
C PHE A 67 -2.92 -12.10 -20.57
N TYR A 68 -1.81 -11.63 -20.02
CA TYR A 68 -1.12 -10.45 -20.52
C TYR A 68 0.37 -10.54 -20.19
N HIS A 69 1.17 -9.78 -20.89
CA HIS A 69 2.60 -9.69 -20.64
C HIS A 69 3.06 -8.25 -20.55
N LEU A 70 4.28 -8.10 -20.08
CA LEU A 70 4.95 -6.82 -20.07
C LEU A 70 5.40 -6.53 -21.51
N GLY A 71 4.85 -5.49 -22.15
CA GLY A 71 5.12 -5.17 -23.55
C GLY A 71 6.57 -4.73 -23.79
N ALA A 72 7.01 -4.72 -25.05
CA ALA A 72 8.37 -4.30 -25.40
C ALA A 72 8.69 -2.85 -25.00
N GLU A 73 7.68 -1.97 -24.95
CA GLU A 73 7.81 -0.58 -24.49
C GLU A 73 7.86 -0.43 -22.96
N ALA A 74 7.62 -1.50 -22.20
CA ALA A 74 7.64 -1.47 -20.74
C ALA A 74 9.02 -1.25 -20.13
N VAL A 75 10.05 -1.18 -20.96
CA VAL A 75 11.38 -0.64 -20.60
C VAL A 75 11.26 0.76 -19.97
N ALA A 76 10.13 1.45 -20.13
CA ALA A 76 9.84 2.77 -19.56
C ALA A 76 8.88 2.80 -18.35
N LEU A 77 8.61 1.68 -17.65
CA LEU A 77 7.91 1.80 -16.35
C LEU A 77 8.72 2.75 -15.45
N PRO A 78 8.09 3.78 -14.85
CA PRO A 78 8.78 4.62 -13.88
C PRO A 78 9.41 3.74 -12.80
N ALA A 79 10.68 4.00 -12.47
CA ALA A 79 11.44 3.14 -11.55
C ALA A 79 10.75 2.96 -10.18
N GLN A 80 9.91 3.92 -9.79
CA GLN A 80 9.07 3.85 -8.58
C GLN A 80 7.91 2.84 -8.64
N TRP A 81 7.57 2.30 -9.81
CA TRP A 81 6.43 1.39 -10.02
C TRP A 81 6.85 -0.04 -10.31
N GLY A 82 7.97 -0.24 -11.00
CA GLY A 82 8.48 -1.56 -11.30
C GLY A 82 9.85 -1.50 -11.93
N ARG A 83 10.55 -2.64 -11.87
CA ARG A 83 11.80 -2.88 -12.58
C ARG A 83 11.88 -4.35 -12.91
N PHE A 84 12.35 -4.67 -14.11
CA PHE A 84 12.68 -6.03 -14.51
C PHE A 84 14.12 -6.03 -15.02
N ALA A 85 15.02 -6.63 -14.25
CA ALA A 85 16.43 -6.74 -14.59
C ALA A 85 16.91 -8.19 -14.46
N PRO A 86 18.06 -8.55 -15.06
CA PRO A 86 18.59 -9.93 -15.02
C PRO A 86 18.92 -10.46 -13.62
N ASP A 87 18.99 -9.59 -12.62
CA ASP A 87 19.41 -9.90 -11.25
C ASP A 87 18.31 -9.67 -10.20
N ALA A 88 17.30 -8.86 -10.52
CA ALA A 88 16.15 -8.61 -9.66
C ALA A 88 14.96 -8.08 -10.48
N ALA A 89 13.76 -8.34 -9.98
CA ALA A 89 12.55 -7.70 -10.47
C ALA A 89 11.63 -7.30 -9.32
N TYR A 90 10.88 -6.22 -9.47
CA TYR A 90 9.83 -5.86 -8.54
C TYR A 90 8.70 -5.15 -9.26
N LEU A 91 7.52 -5.18 -8.66
CA LEU A 91 6.34 -4.50 -9.16
C LEU A 91 5.50 -4.07 -7.96
N VAL A 92 5.09 -2.80 -7.94
CA VAL A 92 4.65 -2.16 -6.69
C VAL A 92 3.19 -1.71 -6.74
N PHE A 93 2.71 -1.25 -7.91
CA PHE A 93 1.35 -0.73 -8.06
C PHE A 93 0.74 -1.07 -9.42
N ASP A 94 -0.60 -1.01 -9.47
CA ASP A 94 -1.45 -0.90 -10.67
C ASP A 94 -1.18 -1.82 -11.87
N TRP A 95 -0.57 -2.97 -11.61
CA TRP A 95 -0.32 -3.99 -12.63
C TRP A 95 -1.45 -5.01 -12.77
N LEU A 96 -2.43 -5.02 -11.85
CA LEU A 96 -3.64 -5.83 -11.99
C LEU A 96 -4.61 -5.17 -12.97
N PRO A 97 -5.24 -5.95 -13.88
CA PRO A 97 -6.34 -5.46 -14.68
C PRO A 97 -7.47 -4.93 -13.79
N ARG A 98 -8.07 -3.81 -14.17
CA ARG A 98 -9.26 -3.27 -13.50
C ARG A 98 -10.49 -3.56 -14.34
N THR A 99 -11.52 -4.12 -13.70
CA THR A 99 -12.83 -4.43 -14.29
C THR A 99 -13.92 -3.42 -13.94
N GLN A 100 -13.54 -2.39 -13.20
CA GLN A 100 -14.41 -1.31 -12.75
C GLN A 100 -13.97 -0.02 -13.43
N SER A 101 -14.93 0.82 -13.82
CA SER A 101 -14.65 2.18 -14.22
C SER A 101 -13.93 2.90 -13.08
N ALA A 102 -12.87 3.66 -13.39
CA ALA A 102 -12.18 4.49 -12.40
C ALA A 102 -13.09 5.58 -11.82
N VAL A 103 -14.22 5.85 -12.46
CA VAL A 103 -15.27 6.76 -12.01
C VAL A 103 -16.63 6.06 -11.95
N ASP A 104 -17.41 6.31 -10.91
CA ASP A 104 -18.79 5.85 -10.82
C ASP A 104 -19.72 6.64 -11.77
N SER A 105 -21.01 6.29 -11.80
CA SER A 105 -22.01 6.94 -12.66
C SER A 105 -22.24 8.42 -12.34
N SER A 106 -21.71 8.92 -11.22
CA SER A 106 -21.75 10.33 -10.84
C SER A 106 -20.44 11.08 -11.16
N GLY A 107 -19.49 10.42 -11.84
CA GLY A 107 -18.18 10.99 -12.17
C GLY A 107 -17.21 11.04 -10.99
N ARG A 108 -17.55 10.42 -9.84
CA ARG A 108 -16.66 10.36 -8.68
C ARG A 108 -15.70 9.20 -8.84
N VAL A 109 -14.45 9.36 -8.42
CA VAL A 109 -13.47 8.27 -8.45
C VAL A 109 -14.03 7.08 -7.66
N ALA A 110 -14.26 5.97 -8.35
CA ALA A 110 -14.78 4.77 -7.73
C ALA A 110 -13.68 4.15 -6.86
N LEU A 111 -14.00 3.85 -5.60
CA LEU A 111 -13.09 3.14 -4.72
C LEU A 111 -12.86 1.75 -5.31
N VAL A 112 -11.60 1.42 -5.62
CA VAL A 112 -11.23 0.08 -6.09
C VAL A 112 -11.59 -0.90 -4.99
N ARG A 113 -12.60 -1.75 -5.24
CA ARG A 113 -13.05 -2.77 -4.29
C ARG A 113 -11.85 -3.59 -3.79
N ARG A 114 -11.74 -3.70 -2.46
CA ARG A 114 -10.71 -4.52 -1.80
C ARG A 114 -11.04 -5.99 -1.99
N ALA A 115 -10.02 -6.81 -2.22
CA ALA A 115 -10.18 -8.24 -2.45
C ALA A 115 -9.10 -9.02 -1.71
N ARG A 116 -9.43 -10.27 -1.37
CA ARG A 116 -8.41 -11.26 -1.00
C ARG A 116 -7.69 -11.69 -2.27
N PHE A 117 -6.40 -11.98 -2.19
CA PHE A 117 -5.67 -12.50 -3.33
C PHE A 117 -4.90 -13.77 -3.00
N THR A 118 -4.66 -14.54 -4.05
CA THR A 118 -3.62 -15.58 -4.08
C THR A 118 -2.66 -15.22 -5.21
N LEU A 119 -1.39 -15.03 -4.88
CA LEU A 119 -0.35 -14.65 -5.81
C LEU A 119 0.64 -15.81 -5.95
N SER A 120 0.76 -16.37 -7.15
CA SER A 120 1.74 -17.41 -7.46
C SER A 120 2.83 -16.82 -8.36
N LEU A 121 4.07 -16.85 -7.88
CA LEU A 121 5.24 -16.32 -8.58
C LEU A 121 6.13 -17.48 -8.98
N ASP A 122 6.38 -17.60 -10.28
CA ASP A 122 7.22 -18.65 -10.85
C ASP A 122 8.50 -18.02 -11.40
N VAL A 123 9.65 -18.42 -10.84
CA VAL A 123 10.96 -17.81 -11.09
C VAL A 123 12.05 -18.88 -11.30
N PRO A 124 13.26 -18.51 -11.77
CA PRO A 124 14.40 -19.43 -11.76
C PRO A 124 14.66 -20.02 -10.38
N GLY A 125 15.14 -21.27 -10.29
CA GLY A 125 15.26 -22.01 -9.02
C GLY A 125 16.16 -21.34 -7.96
N ALA A 126 17.16 -20.57 -8.41
CA ALA A 126 18.04 -19.80 -7.55
C ALA A 126 17.39 -18.52 -6.99
N TRP A 127 16.32 -18.04 -7.62
CA TRP A 127 15.61 -16.84 -7.18
C TRP A 127 14.61 -17.20 -6.08
N ARG A 128 14.24 -16.18 -5.32
CA ARG A 128 13.16 -16.18 -4.34
C ARG A 128 12.16 -15.11 -4.72
N ALA A 129 10.93 -15.31 -4.28
CA ALA A 129 9.87 -14.33 -4.38
C ALA A 129 9.46 -13.88 -2.98
N ILE A 130 9.08 -12.62 -2.86
CA ILE A 130 8.49 -12.03 -1.65
C ILE A 130 7.32 -11.14 -2.05
N ALA A 131 6.22 -11.23 -1.30
CA ALA A 131 5.00 -10.44 -1.50
C ALA A 131 4.20 -10.36 -0.19
N PRO A 132 3.28 -9.40 -0.03
CA PRO A 132 2.35 -9.37 1.08
C PRO A 132 1.52 -10.66 1.18
N GLY A 133 1.12 -11.00 2.41
CA GLY A 133 0.35 -12.20 2.72
C GLY A 133 1.21 -13.36 3.23
N ARG A 134 0.56 -14.46 3.58
CA ARG A 134 1.23 -15.66 4.10
C ARG A 134 1.70 -16.52 2.94
N MET A 135 2.96 -16.96 2.97
CA MET A 135 3.44 -18.00 2.05
C MET A 135 2.74 -19.32 2.35
N THR A 136 1.94 -19.83 1.42
CA THR A 136 1.15 -21.06 1.57
C THR A 136 1.76 -22.27 0.87
N ALA A 137 2.61 -22.05 -0.13
CA ALA A 137 3.32 -23.11 -0.83
C ALA A 137 4.64 -22.64 -1.41
N GLU A 138 5.63 -23.53 -1.45
CA GLU A 138 6.88 -23.36 -2.19
C GLU A 138 7.22 -24.69 -2.86
N ILE A 139 7.40 -24.68 -4.18
CA ILE A 139 7.72 -25.86 -4.98
C ILE A 139 8.96 -25.55 -5.80
N VAL A 140 9.97 -26.41 -5.73
CA VAL A 140 11.16 -26.34 -6.58
C VAL A 140 11.20 -27.58 -7.46
N SER A 141 11.12 -27.40 -8.77
CA SER A 141 11.16 -28.50 -9.74
C SER A 141 11.72 -28.01 -11.07
N SER A 142 12.47 -28.87 -11.76
CA SER A 142 12.95 -28.62 -13.13
C SER A 142 13.68 -27.28 -13.29
N GLY A 143 14.51 -26.90 -12.32
CA GLY A 143 15.26 -25.64 -12.33
C GLY A 143 14.42 -24.38 -12.09
N ARG A 144 13.15 -24.52 -11.70
CA ARG A 144 12.23 -23.43 -11.39
C ARG A 144 11.76 -23.49 -9.95
N ARG A 145 11.44 -22.33 -9.38
CA ARG A 145 10.83 -22.17 -8.07
C ARG A 145 9.49 -21.45 -8.24
N ARG A 146 8.44 -22.06 -7.71
CA ARG A 146 7.13 -21.44 -7.59
C ARG A 146 6.80 -21.20 -6.14
N THR A 147 6.50 -19.97 -5.78
CA THR A 147 6.08 -19.58 -4.44
C THR A 147 4.67 -19.00 -4.50
N THR A 148 3.80 -19.42 -3.59
CA THR A 148 2.41 -18.95 -3.51
C THR A 148 2.18 -18.22 -2.20
N PHE A 149 1.62 -17.02 -2.30
CA PHE A 149 1.22 -16.15 -1.19
C PHE A 149 -0.30 -16.00 -1.20
N ALA A 150 -0.91 -15.94 -0.02
CA ALA A 150 -2.34 -15.66 0.12
C ALA A 150 -2.60 -14.69 1.27
N THR A 151 -3.56 -13.80 1.09
CA THR A 151 -4.06 -12.96 2.18
C THR A 151 -5.27 -13.60 2.86
N GLU A 152 -5.32 -13.45 4.18
CA GLU A 152 -6.49 -13.87 4.97
C GLU A 152 -7.63 -12.86 4.82
N ASP A 153 -7.27 -11.57 4.74
CA ASP A 153 -8.19 -10.44 4.64
C ASP A 153 -8.12 -9.72 3.29
N ALA A 154 -9.15 -8.92 3.01
CA ALA A 154 -9.23 -8.11 1.80
C ALA A 154 -8.24 -6.92 1.86
N THR A 155 -7.36 -6.84 0.87
CA THR A 155 -6.36 -5.78 0.76
C THR A 155 -6.75 -4.75 -0.28
N ALA A 156 -6.28 -3.52 -0.13
CA ALA A 156 -6.40 -2.51 -1.18
C ALA A 156 -5.34 -2.72 -2.27
N GLY A 157 -5.78 -2.58 -3.52
CA GLY A 157 -4.89 -2.51 -4.67
C GLY A 157 -4.23 -3.83 -5.09
N ALA A 158 -3.34 -3.72 -6.06
CA ALA A 158 -2.52 -4.83 -6.54
C ALA A 158 -1.45 -5.20 -5.51
N PRO A 159 -1.17 -6.49 -5.27
CA PRO A 159 -0.10 -6.87 -4.36
C PRO A 159 1.26 -6.48 -4.95
N ALA A 160 2.05 -5.76 -4.17
CA ALA A 160 3.45 -5.55 -4.49
C ALA A 160 4.22 -6.88 -4.40
N PHE A 161 5.30 -7.03 -5.16
CA PHE A 161 6.21 -8.15 -4.99
C PHE A 161 7.64 -7.78 -5.40
N ALA A 162 8.62 -8.53 -4.89
CA ALA A 162 10.00 -8.51 -5.35
C ALA A 162 10.52 -9.92 -5.57
N LEU A 163 11.41 -10.05 -6.55
CA LEU A 163 12.00 -11.28 -7.05
C LEU A 163 13.52 -11.08 -7.15
N GLY A 164 14.30 -12.07 -6.75
CA GLY A 164 15.76 -11.99 -6.87
C GLY A 164 16.47 -13.11 -6.12
N GLN A 165 17.80 -13.13 -6.17
CA GLN A 165 18.61 -14.11 -5.45
C GLN A 165 18.80 -13.71 -3.98
N TYR A 166 17.70 -13.68 -3.22
CA TYR A 166 17.73 -13.20 -1.85
C TYR A 166 18.37 -14.18 -0.87
N ARG A 167 19.20 -13.64 0.03
CA ARG A 167 19.59 -14.27 1.30
C ARG A 167 18.66 -13.78 2.41
N ILE A 168 18.13 -14.70 3.20
CA ILE A 168 17.12 -14.38 4.22
C ILE A 168 17.76 -14.43 5.59
N LEU A 169 17.55 -13.38 6.39
CA LEU A 169 17.89 -13.34 7.81
C LEU A 169 16.62 -13.14 8.62
N THR A 170 16.22 -14.15 9.37
CA THR A 170 15.06 -14.06 10.25
C THR A 170 15.50 -13.84 11.70
N ARG A 171 14.80 -12.95 12.39
CA ARG A 171 14.89 -12.76 13.85
C ARG A 171 13.49 -12.84 14.42
N ARG A 172 13.28 -13.65 15.45
CA ARG A 172 12.00 -13.75 16.16
C ARG A 172 12.13 -13.20 17.58
N ALA A 173 11.15 -12.41 18.00
CA ALA A 173 11.04 -11.93 19.38
C ALA A 173 9.58 -11.62 19.73
N ALA A 174 9.14 -12.03 20.93
CA ALA A 174 7.80 -11.75 21.45
C ALA A 174 6.65 -12.11 20.49
N GLY A 175 6.79 -13.22 19.76
CA GLY A 175 5.78 -13.72 18.81
C GLY A 175 5.71 -12.98 17.47
N LEU A 176 6.60 -12.01 17.22
CA LEU A 176 6.78 -11.35 15.92
C LEU A 176 8.09 -11.82 15.29
N GLY A 177 8.04 -12.36 14.07
CA GLY A 177 9.23 -12.50 13.24
C GLY A 177 9.47 -11.25 12.40
N VAL A 178 10.73 -10.87 12.28
CA VAL A 178 11.20 -9.91 11.28
C VAL A 178 12.15 -10.64 10.35
N ALA A 179 11.77 -10.75 9.08
CA ALA A 179 12.60 -11.34 8.03
C ALA A 179 13.22 -10.22 7.18
N VAL A 180 14.55 -10.22 7.08
CA VAL A 180 15.30 -9.28 6.22
C VAL A 180 15.82 -10.04 5.01
N TRP A 181 15.43 -9.59 3.82
CA TRP A 181 15.79 -10.19 2.54
C TRP A 181 16.87 -9.34 1.88
N LEU A 182 18.06 -9.90 1.76
CA LEU A 182 19.28 -9.25 1.29
C LEU A 182 19.57 -9.66 -0.15
N ALA A 183 19.77 -8.69 -1.04
CA ALA A 183 20.27 -8.97 -2.36
C ALA A 183 21.71 -9.52 -2.27
N PRO A 184 22.20 -10.25 -3.30
CA PRO A 184 23.55 -10.86 -3.25
C PRO A 184 24.67 -9.88 -2.93
N ASP A 185 24.58 -8.67 -3.48
CA ASP A 185 25.60 -7.62 -3.34
C ASP A 185 25.46 -6.83 -2.03
N ASP A 186 24.42 -7.09 -1.22
CA ASP A 186 24.19 -6.37 0.04
C ASP A 186 25.16 -6.87 1.12
N SER A 187 26.18 -6.06 1.38
CA SER A 187 27.06 -6.21 2.53
C SER A 187 26.62 -5.27 3.66
N VAL A 188 25.72 -5.76 4.52
CA VAL A 188 25.24 -4.99 5.68
C VAL A 188 25.89 -5.50 6.97
N PRO A 189 26.54 -4.62 7.78
CA PRO A 189 27.07 -5.00 9.08
C PRO A 189 25.99 -5.58 10.01
N ALA A 190 26.34 -6.60 10.80
CA ALA A 190 25.39 -7.24 11.71
C ALA A 190 24.70 -6.26 12.68
N ALA A 191 25.44 -5.29 13.21
CA ALA A 191 24.89 -4.25 14.10
C ALA A 191 23.82 -3.37 13.41
N MET A 192 23.97 -3.10 12.11
CA MET A 192 22.99 -2.34 11.34
C MET A 192 21.72 -3.18 11.12
N LEU A 193 21.86 -4.47 10.82
CA LEU A 193 20.73 -5.40 10.72
C LEU A 193 19.96 -5.50 12.05
N ASP A 194 20.67 -5.61 13.17
CA ASP A 194 20.04 -5.66 14.49
C ASP A 194 19.30 -4.35 14.81
N THR A 195 19.85 -3.20 14.39
CA THR A 195 19.20 -1.89 14.52
C THR A 195 17.93 -1.80 13.68
N LEU A 196 17.97 -2.27 12.42
CA LEU A 196 16.81 -2.31 11.53
C LEU A 196 15.72 -3.21 12.09
N VAL A 197 16.07 -4.44 12.51
CA VAL A 197 15.14 -5.39 13.11
C VAL A 197 14.51 -4.81 14.37
N ALA A 198 15.31 -4.18 15.24
CA ALA A 198 14.81 -3.53 16.44
C ALA A 198 13.85 -2.38 16.10
N ALA A 199 14.15 -1.57 15.08
CA ALA A 199 13.30 -0.48 14.63
C ALA A 199 11.94 -0.99 14.12
N VAL A 200 11.94 -1.95 13.20
CA VAL A 200 10.72 -2.57 12.64
C VAL A 200 9.86 -3.17 13.76
N ARG A 201 10.48 -3.92 14.67
CA ARG A 201 9.80 -4.54 15.81
C ARG A 201 9.14 -3.50 16.71
N SER A 202 9.89 -2.46 17.10
CA SER A 202 9.38 -1.42 17.99
C SER A 202 8.22 -0.65 17.35
N ALA A 203 8.32 -0.30 16.07
CA ALA A 203 7.25 0.34 15.32
C ALA A 203 6.00 -0.56 15.24
N TRP A 204 6.18 -1.85 14.94
CA TRP A 204 5.07 -2.81 14.84
C TRP A 204 4.34 -3.01 16.18
N ILE A 205 5.08 -3.15 17.27
CA ILE A 205 4.51 -3.29 18.62
C ILE A 205 3.75 -2.03 19.02
N PHE A 206 4.31 -0.85 18.75
CA PHE A 206 3.63 0.42 19.00
C PHE A 206 2.30 0.49 18.23
N CYS A 207 2.34 0.28 16.90
CA CYS A 207 1.15 0.36 16.05
C CYS A 207 0.09 -0.67 16.45
N SER A 208 0.51 -1.90 16.76
CA SER A 208 -0.42 -2.96 17.22
C SER A 208 -1.13 -2.61 18.53
N ARG A 209 -0.46 -1.89 19.43
CA ARG A 209 -1.06 -1.42 20.69
C ARG A 209 -1.94 -0.19 20.47
N ALA A 210 -1.52 0.73 19.61
CA ALA A 210 -2.23 1.97 19.36
C ALA A 210 -3.49 1.79 18.51
N TYR A 211 -3.46 0.85 17.56
CA TYR A 211 -4.45 0.76 16.47
C TYR A 211 -5.06 -0.65 16.34
N GLY A 212 -4.74 -1.54 17.28
CA GLY A 212 -5.17 -2.93 17.27
C GLY A 212 -4.31 -3.85 16.39
N ARG A 213 -4.31 -5.14 16.71
CA ARG A 213 -3.49 -6.16 16.03
C ARG A 213 -4.03 -6.47 14.63
N LEU A 214 -3.12 -6.56 13.66
CA LEU A 214 -3.37 -7.11 12.32
C LEU A 214 -3.04 -8.62 12.31
N PRO A 215 -3.70 -9.44 11.46
CA PRO A 215 -3.47 -10.89 11.36
C PRO A 215 -2.19 -11.22 10.57
N ILE A 216 -1.06 -10.67 11.02
CA ILE A 216 0.25 -10.81 10.39
C ILE A 216 1.22 -11.36 11.43
N ALA A 217 1.84 -12.49 11.11
CA ALA A 217 2.73 -13.21 12.01
C ALA A 217 4.19 -12.75 11.89
N ASP A 218 4.62 -12.41 10.68
CA ASP A 218 5.98 -11.99 10.37
C ASP A 218 5.91 -10.69 9.55
N VAL A 219 6.82 -9.75 9.83
CA VAL A 219 7.02 -8.54 9.03
C VAL A 219 8.27 -8.74 8.19
N GLU A 220 8.17 -8.44 6.90
CA GLU A 220 9.26 -8.69 5.97
C GLU A 220 9.83 -7.36 5.45
N VAL A 221 11.16 -7.25 5.42
CA VAL A 221 11.87 -6.10 4.83
C VAL A 221 12.78 -6.64 3.74
N ALA A 222 12.52 -6.25 2.49
CA ALA A 222 13.35 -6.63 1.37
C ALA A 222 14.19 -5.45 0.90
N SER A 223 15.50 -5.67 0.85
CA SER A 223 16.40 -4.80 0.10
C SER A 223 16.12 -4.96 -1.38
N THR A 224 15.97 -3.85 -2.07
CA THR A 224 15.71 -3.77 -3.50
C THR A 224 16.51 -2.62 -4.06
N ARG A 225 16.54 -2.52 -5.39
CA ARG A 225 17.09 -1.36 -6.09
C ARG A 225 16.00 -0.32 -6.42
N LEU A 226 14.95 -0.26 -5.63
CA LEU A 226 13.94 0.80 -5.71
C LEU A 226 14.59 2.15 -5.36
N PRO A 227 14.19 3.27 -6.01
CA PRO A 227 14.66 4.59 -5.61
C PRO A 227 14.22 5.01 -4.20
N GLU A 228 13.13 4.42 -3.69
CA GLU A 228 12.47 4.81 -2.45
C GLU A 228 12.11 3.59 -1.62
N THR A 229 12.09 3.77 -0.29
CA THR A 229 11.52 2.76 0.62
C THR A 229 10.00 2.91 0.67
N ARG A 230 9.28 1.79 0.58
CA ARG A 230 7.81 1.73 0.53
C ARG A 230 7.26 0.62 1.41
N GLY A 231 6.30 0.98 2.25
CA GLY A 231 5.56 0.08 3.13
C GLY A 231 4.24 -0.41 2.54
N PHE A 232 4.02 -1.71 2.68
CA PHE A 232 2.81 -2.46 2.38
C PHE A 232 2.32 -3.17 3.63
N LEU A 233 1.22 -3.89 3.52
CA LEU A 233 0.67 -4.68 4.61
C LEU A 233 1.66 -5.78 5.05
N GLY A 234 2.32 -5.60 6.21
CA GLY A 234 3.29 -6.55 6.78
C GLY A 234 4.61 -6.63 6.02
N PHE A 235 4.89 -5.70 5.11
CA PHE A 235 5.98 -5.82 4.15
C PHE A 235 6.58 -4.45 3.82
N VAL A 236 7.90 -4.35 3.73
CA VAL A 236 8.61 -3.12 3.35
C VAL A 236 9.60 -3.45 2.23
N LEU A 237 9.46 -2.76 1.11
CA LEU A 237 10.48 -2.71 0.07
C LEU A 237 11.41 -1.54 0.35
N SER A 238 12.70 -1.77 0.52
CA SER A 238 13.68 -0.73 0.79
C SER A 238 14.61 -0.55 -0.40
N GLY A 239 14.94 0.70 -0.74
CA GLY A 239 15.95 1.02 -1.75
C GLY A 239 17.39 0.83 -1.28
N GLY A 240 17.57 0.52 0.00
CA GLY A 240 18.86 0.32 0.65
C GLY A 240 18.70 0.24 2.16
N LEU A 241 19.41 -0.69 2.80
CA LEU A 241 19.19 -1.00 4.21
C LEU A 241 19.75 0.03 5.19
N GLU A 242 20.49 1.02 4.69
CA GLU A 242 20.83 2.26 5.40
C GLU A 242 19.63 3.22 5.50
N THR A 243 18.44 2.67 5.76
CA THR A 243 17.21 3.44 5.89
C THR A 243 17.14 4.07 7.28
N SER A 244 16.76 5.35 7.36
CA SER A 244 16.58 6.02 8.64
C SER A 244 15.49 5.35 9.48
N ARG A 245 15.63 5.40 10.81
CA ARG A 245 14.63 4.84 11.73
C ARG A 245 13.25 5.45 11.50
N ASP A 246 13.19 6.76 11.23
CA ASP A 246 11.93 7.47 11.05
C ASP A 246 11.21 7.03 9.77
N LEU A 247 11.98 6.76 8.70
CA LEU A 247 11.44 6.19 7.47
C LEU A 247 10.92 4.76 7.71
N LEU A 248 11.67 3.89 8.39
CA LEU A 248 11.18 2.54 8.73
C LEU A 248 9.90 2.57 9.56
N TYR A 249 9.82 3.48 10.55
CA TYR A 249 8.63 3.61 11.38
C TYR A 249 7.42 4.04 10.56
N ARG A 250 7.60 4.99 9.64
CA ARG A 250 6.56 5.44 8.72
C ARG A 250 6.09 4.31 7.82
N GLU A 251 7.02 3.60 7.18
CA GLU A 251 6.67 2.52 6.26
C GLU A 251 6.02 1.33 6.98
N VAL A 252 6.40 1.04 8.23
CA VAL A 252 5.68 0.06 9.07
C VAL A 252 4.27 0.55 9.42
N ALA A 253 4.12 1.83 9.79
CA ALA A 253 2.82 2.42 10.11
C ALA A 253 1.85 2.36 8.93
N ARG A 254 2.36 2.31 7.69
CA ARG A 254 1.51 2.12 6.50
C ARG A 254 0.69 0.84 6.52
N SER A 255 1.11 -0.20 7.26
CA SER A 255 0.30 -1.41 7.42
C SER A 255 -1.10 -1.11 7.98
N TRP A 256 -1.22 -0.11 8.86
CA TRP A 256 -2.50 0.39 9.35
C TRP A 256 -3.07 1.47 8.43
N TRP A 257 -2.29 2.50 8.14
CA TRP A 257 -2.76 3.70 7.44
C TRP A 257 -2.28 3.72 5.98
N GLY A 258 -3.21 3.61 5.04
CA GLY A 258 -2.96 3.47 3.60
C GLY A 258 -3.03 2.01 3.10
N ASN A 259 -2.86 1.01 3.98
CA ASN A 259 -3.10 -0.41 3.63
C ASN A 259 -4.35 -0.98 4.30
N SER A 260 -4.43 -1.07 5.63
CA SER A 260 -5.64 -1.58 6.32
C SER A 260 -6.80 -0.58 6.22
N VAL A 261 -6.58 0.67 6.60
CA VAL A 261 -7.51 1.78 6.45
C VAL A 261 -7.01 2.67 5.32
N ASP A 262 -7.82 2.94 4.30
CA ASP A 262 -7.41 3.77 3.17
C ASP A 262 -8.32 5.00 2.98
N ALA A 263 -7.86 6.00 2.24
CA ALA A 263 -8.59 7.22 1.96
C ALA A 263 -9.84 6.96 1.10
N ALA A 264 -10.99 7.52 1.51
CA ALA A 264 -12.21 7.58 0.72
C ALA A 264 -12.53 9.01 0.25
N GLY A 265 -12.49 9.23 -1.06
CA GLY A 265 -12.96 10.46 -1.69
C GLY A 265 -12.07 11.70 -1.47
N PRO A 266 -12.54 12.88 -1.87
CA PRO A 266 -11.79 14.14 -1.74
C PRO A 266 -11.42 14.45 -0.29
N GLY A 267 -10.23 14.99 -0.11
CA GLY A 267 -9.73 15.50 1.16
C GLY A 267 -9.36 14.49 2.24
N SER A 268 -9.38 13.19 1.94
CA SER A 268 -8.90 12.14 2.84
C SER A 268 -7.53 11.57 2.44
N TRP A 269 -6.92 12.03 1.34
CA TRP A 269 -5.65 11.50 0.81
C TRP A 269 -4.48 11.57 1.81
N TRP A 270 -4.52 12.51 2.75
CA TRP A 270 -3.53 12.62 3.84
C TRP A 270 -3.56 11.44 4.82
N VAL A 271 -4.59 10.59 4.80
CA VAL A 271 -4.58 9.28 5.50
C VAL A 271 -3.45 8.39 4.99
N ARG A 272 -3.09 8.47 3.71
CA ARG A 272 -2.03 7.63 3.12
C ARG A 272 -0.63 8.05 3.52
N GLU A 273 -0.41 9.34 3.79
CA GLU A 273 0.94 9.90 3.97
C GLU A 273 1.13 10.56 5.35
N GLY A 274 0.16 11.38 5.77
CA GLY A 274 0.20 12.12 7.03
C GLY A 274 0.00 11.24 8.27
N PHE A 275 -0.93 10.28 8.21
CA PHE A 275 -1.16 9.36 9.34
C PHE A 275 0.04 8.44 9.63
N PRO A 276 0.67 7.79 8.62
CA PRO A 276 1.93 7.08 8.84
C PRO A 276 3.05 7.98 9.37
N ALA A 277 3.18 9.20 8.83
CA ALA A 277 4.22 10.13 9.25
C ALA A 277 4.05 10.57 10.71
N TRP A 278 2.83 10.96 11.11
CA TRP A 278 2.53 11.26 12.50
C TRP A 278 2.71 10.05 13.41
N THR A 279 2.31 8.86 12.98
CA THR A 279 2.51 7.62 13.74
C THR A 279 3.98 7.36 14.01
N ALA A 280 4.86 7.61 13.03
CA ALA A 280 6.30 7.47 13.22
C ALA A 280 6.81 8.43 14.32
N ILE A 281 6.38 9.69 14.28
CA ILE A 281 6.68 10.69 15.31
C ILE A 281 6.15 10.27 16.69
N ALA A 282 4.91 9.81 16.76
CA ALA A 282 4.26 9.39 18.00
C ALA A 282 4.95 8.16 18.62
N ALA A 283 5.29 7.16 17.80
CA ALA A 283 6.01 5.96 18.23
C ALA A 283 7.40 6.31 18.77
N ARG A 284 8.15 7.17 18.07
CA ARG A 284 9.43 7.71 18.54
C ARG A 284 9.28 8.45 19.86
N GLY A 285 8.25 9.28 19.99
CA GLY A 285 7.93 9.99 21.23
C GLY A 285 7.64 9.07 22.41
N ALA A 286 6.86 8.02 22.18
CA ALA A 286 6.50 7.05 23.21
C ALA A 286 7.70 6.19 23.67
N LEU A 287 8.63 5.90 22.76
CA LEU A 287 9.77 5.02 23.03
C LEU A 287 11.01 5.77 23.53
N GLU A 288 11.18 7.03 23.11
CA GLU A 288 12.41 7.79 23.35
C GLU A 288 12.17 9.12 24.11
N GLY A 289 10.92 9.45 24.41
CA GLY A 289 10.53 10.58 25.25
C GLY A 289 9.88 11.73 24.51
N ASP A 290 9.16 12.57 25.25
CA ASP A 290 8.35 13.65 24.68
C ASP A 290 9.16 14.73 23.97
N THR A 291 10.40 14.99 24.43
CA THR A 291 11.32 15.93 23.79
C THR A 291 11.69 15.49 22.37
N VAL A 292 11.82 14.18 22.14
CA VAL A 292 12.04 13.60 20.80
C VAL A 292 10.81 13.85 19.93
N ARG A 293 9.61 13.60 20.46
CA ARG A 293 8.34 13.87 19.75
C ARG A 293 8.24 15.33 19.32
N GLN A 294 8.44 16.26 20.26
CA GLN A 294 8.37 17.70 20.00
C GLN A 294 9.39 18.16 18.97
N ARG A 295 10.61 17.63 19.01
CA ARG A 295 11.64 17.92 18.01
C ARG A 295 11.21 17.43 16.63
N LEU A 296 10.76 16.18 16.51
CA LEU A 296 10.33 15.60 15.23
C LEU A 296 9.10 16.32 14.64
N VAL A 297 8.17 16.80 15.49
CA VAL A 297 7.07 17.68 15.04
C VAL A 297 7.61 18.97 14.43
N ARG A 298 8.56 19.64 15.10
CA ARG A 298 9.17 20.88 14.57
C ARG A 298 9.93 20.63 13.28
N GLU A 299 10.58 19.48 13.15
CA GLU A 299 11.24 19.07 11.91
C GLU A 299 10.22 18.85 10.77
N ALA A 300 9.07 18.23 11.05
CA ALA A 300 8.00 18.08 10.08
C ALA A 300 7.39 19.43 9.66
N GLU A 301 7.16 20.35 10.60
CA GLU A 301 6.71 21.73 10.33
C GLU A 301 7.73 22.48 9.48
N SER A 302 9.02 22.37 9.82
CA SER A 302 10.11 23.00 9.07
C SER A 302 10.20 22.44 7.64
N ALA A 303 10.06 21.12 7.48
CA ALA A 303 10.05 20.47 6.18
C ALA A 303 8.83 20.88 5.33
N TRP A 304 7.64 20.99 5.95
CA TRP A 304 6.46 21.55 5.28
C TRP A 304 6.74 22.97 4.76
N HIS A 305 7.20 23.88 5.62
CA HIS A 305 7.50 25.25 5.22
C HIS A 305 8.59 25.34 4.13
N ALA A 306 9.57 24.44 4.16
CA ALA A 306 10.60 24.35 3.12
C ALA A 306 10.08 23.78 1.79
N ALA A 307 9.00 22.98 1.81
CA ALA A 307 8.36 22.46 0.61
C ALA A 307 7.48 23.50 -0.08
N VAL A 308 6.84 24.40 0.68
CA VAL A 308 5.87 25.41 0.18
C VAL A 308 6.35 26.17 -1.07
N PRO A 309 7.60 26.67 -1.19
CA PRO A 309 8.04 27.35 -2.41
C PRO A 309 7.97 26.50 -3.68
N ARG A 310 8.09 25.16 -3.56
CA ARG A 310 8.05 24.21 -4.69
C ARG A 310 6.66 23.65 -4.92
N THR A 311 5.88 23.45 -3.86
CA THR A 311 4.60 22.73 -3.88
C THR A 311 3.37 23.63 -3.81
N GLY A 312 3.58 24.91 -3.46
CA GLY A 312 2.53 25.76 -2.90
C GLY A 312 2.18 25.34 -1.46
N ASP A 313 1.42 26.17 -0.75
CA ASP A 313 0.81 25.79 0.53
C ASP A 313 -0.66 25.38 0.33
N ALA A 314 -0.88 24.36 -0.49
CA ALA A 314 -2.22 23.89 -0.78
C ALA A 314 -2.90 23.34 0.50
N PRO A 315 -4.22 23.56 0.67
CA PRO A 315 -4.98 22.92 1.73
C PRO A 315 -4.92 21.39 1.61
N LEU A 316 -4.81 20.67 2.74
CA LEU A 316 -4.74 19.20 2.72
C LEU A 316 -5.96 18.57 2.04
N ALA A 317 -7.14 19.20 2.13
CA ALA A 317 -8.35 18.66 1.54
C ALA A 317 -8.37 18.72 -0.01
N SER A 318 -7.55 19.59 -0.63
CA SER A 318 -7.46 19.72 -2.08
C SER A 318 -6.38 18.84 -2.69
N LEU A 319 -5.46 18.31 -1.87
CA LEU A 319 -4.36 17.47 -2.31
C LEU A 319 -4.86 16.05 -2.67
N THR A 320 -4.27 15.51 -3.75
CA THR A 320 -4.47 14.14 -4.23
C THR A 320 -3.12 13.43 -4.39
N SER A 321 -3.10 12.26 -5.01
CA SER A 321 -1.85 11.51 -5.25
C SER A 321 -0.89 12.24 -6.19
N GLY A 322 0.39 12.28 -5.83
CA GLY A 322 1.49 12.81 -6.65
C GLY A 322 2.74 13.03 -5.80
N ALA A 323 3.94 13.08 -6.41
CA ALA A 323 5.19 13.17 -5.64
C ALA A 323 5.29 14.45 -4.80
N LEU A 324 5.01 15.62 -5.41
CA LEU A 324 5.00 16.91 -4.70
C LEU A 324 3.87 16.99 -3.65
N ALA A 325 2.72 16.38 -3.95
CA ALA A 325 1.63 16.30 -2.99
C ALA A 325 1.98 15.37 -1.81
N ALA A 326 2.69 14.26 -2.04
CA ALA A 326 3.07 13.33 -0.98
C ALA A 326 3.98 13.96 0.08
N GLU A 327 4.89 14.85 -0.33
CA GLU A 327 5.74 15.60 0.60
C GLU A 327 4.91 16.49 1.54
N LEU A 328 3.96 17.27 1.00
CA LEU A 328 3.02 18.08 1.80
C LEU A 328 2.09 17.21 2.65
N LEU A 329 1.47 16.19 2.07
CA LEU A 329 0.56 15.29 2.76
C LEU A 329 1.25 14.63 3.96
N SER A 330 2.53 14.25 3.82
CA SER A 330 3.31 13.68 4.91
C SER A 330 3.68 14.71 5.99
N THR A 331 4.20 15.87 5.60
CA THR A 331 4.76 16.87 6.54
C THR A 331 3.66 17.70 7.19
N LYS A 332 2.85 18.41 6.39
CA LYS A 332 1.69 19.18 6.84
C LYS A 332 0.65 18.29 7.51
N GLY A 333 0.41 17.08 6.99
CA GLY A 333 -0.51 16.12 7.60
C GLY A 333 -0.05 15.66 8.99
N ALA A 334 1.25 15.44 9.20
CA ALA A 334 1.77 15.11 10.51
C ALA A 334 1.64 16.25 11.53
N ALA A 335 1.92 17.49 11.10
CA ALA A 335 1.71 18.68 11.92
C ALA A 335 0.22 18.87 12.28
N ALA A 336 -0.69 18.66 11.32
CA ALA A 336 -2.13 18.74 11.53
C ALA A 336 -2.63 17.74 12.60
N LEU A 337 -2.17 16.48 12.54
CA LEU A 337 -2.53 15.47 13.54
C LEU A 337 -1.97 15.79 14.93
N GLU A 338 -0.75 16.34 15.01
CA GLU A 338 -0.22 16.78 16.29
C GLU A 338 -1.01 17.96 16.87
N ALA A 339 -1.45 18.92 16.05
CA ALA A 339 -2.32 20.00 16.48
C ALA A 339 -3.66 19.47 16.98
N ALA A 340 -4.29 18.55 16.25
CA ALA A 340 -5.52 17.88 16.67
C ALA A 340 -5.36 17.14 18.01
N ARG A 341 -4.25 16.41 18.21
CA ARG A 341 -3.94 15.73 19.47
C ARG A 341 -3.81 16.69 20.64
N ARG A 342 -3.15 17.85 20.44
CA ARG A 342 -3.02 18.88 21.48
C ARG A 342 -4.37 19.49 21.85
N ALA A 343 -5.22 19.76 20.86
CA ALA A 343 -6.53 20.37 21.08
C ALA A 343 -7.52 19.43 21.81
N THR A 344 -7.52 18.15 21.45
CA THR A 344 -8.47 17.16 21.99
C THR A 344 -7.98 16.47 23.26
N GLY A 345 -6.67 16.48 23.51
CA GLY A 345 -6.04 15.75 24.59
C GLY A 345 -5.71 14.31 24.22
N GLU A 346 -4.66 13.80 24.87
CA GLU A 346 -4.02 12.52 24.54
C GLU A 346 -4.97 11.32 24.58
N SER A 347 -5.81 11.20 25.63
CA SER A 347 -6.71 10.06 25.78
C SER A 347 -7.76 10.01 24.67
N ARG A 348 -8.41 11.14 24.39
CA ARG A 348 -9.47 11.24 23.38
C ARG A 348 -8.90 11.06 21.98
N PHE A 349 -7.73 11.64 21.69
CA PHE A 349 -7.06 11.44 20.42
C PHE A 349 -6.70 9.97 20.18
N ARG A 350 -6.17 9.27 21.20
CA ARG A 350 -5.84 7.85 21.09
C ARG A 350 -7.08 6.98 20.84
N GLU A 351 -8.17 7.27 21.56
CA GLU A 351 -9.44 6.59 21.35
C GLU A 351 -9.95 6.79 19.92
N ALA A 352 -9.95 8.03 19.43
CA ALA A 352 -10.33 8.35 18.05
C ALA A 352 -9.50 7.58 17.02
N MET A 353 -8.17 7.57 17.15
CA MET A 353 -7.28 6.86 16.23
C MET A 353 -7.49 5.34 16.29
N LEU A 354 -7.75 4.77 17.47
CA LEU A 354 -8.06 3.36 17.62
C LEU A 354 -9.41 3.02 16.97
N SER A 355 -10.45 3.82 17.22
CA SER A 355 -11.78 3.62 16.62
C SER A 355 -11.70 3.68 15.10
N LEU A 356 -11.03 4.69 14.54
CA LEU A 356 -10.80 4.80 13.09
C LEU A 356 -10.11 3.54 12.53
N ALA A 357 -9.08 3.03 13.22
CA ALA A 357 -8.33 1.86 12.79
C ALA A 357 -9.15 0.56 12.83
N LEU A 358 -10.07 0.42 13.79
CA LEU A 358 -10.89 -0.76 13.98
C LEU A 358 -12.14 -0.73 13.09
N GLU A 359 -12.87 0.38 13.06
CA GLU A 359 -14.14 0.53 12.33
C GLU A 359 -13.93 0.55 10.82
N HIS A 360 -12.82 1.11 10.34
CA HIS A 360 -12.50 1.17 8.91
C HIS A 360 -11.46 0.13 8.48
N ARG A 361 -11.21 -0.90 9.32
CA ARG A 361 -10.29 -1.99 9.00
C ARG A 361 -10.68 -2.65 7.69
N ASN A 362 -9.69 -2.87 6.82
CA ASN A 362 -9.87 -3.41 5.48
C ASN A 362 -10.90 -2.61 4.65
N GLY A 363 -10.99 -1.30 4.88
CA GLY A 363 -11.99 -0.42 4.30
C GLY A 363 -11.44 0.94 3.93
N TRP A 364 -12.33 1.93 3.91
CA TRP A 364 -12.00 3.31 3.59
C TRP A 364 -12.56 4.27 4.63
N VAL A 365 -11.86 5.37 4.84
CA VAL A 365 -12.26 6.46 5.74
C VAL A 365 -12.29 7.79 4.96
N GLY A 366 -13.43 8.47 5.04
CA GLY A 366 -13.61 9.80 4.46
C GLY A 366 -13.28 10.91 5.44
N LEU A 367 -13.11 12.14 4.94
CA LEU A 367 -12.76 13.29 5.77
C LEU A 367 -13.75 13.52 6.93
N GLN A 368 -15.06 13.43 6.67
CA GLN A 368 -16.06 13.65 7.71
C GLN A 368 -15.94 12.65 8.87
N ALA A 369 -15.75 11.37 8.58
CA ALA A 369 -15.56 10.35 9.62
C ALA A 369 -14.31 10.62 10.48
N ILE A 370 -13.24 11.15 9.88
CA ILE A 370 -12.04 11.56 10.63
C ILE A 370 -12.35 12.72 11.58
N LEU A 371 -13.07 13.74 11.09
CA LEU A 371 -13.44 14.90 11.91
C LEU A 371 -14.40 14.52 13.03
N ASP A 372 -15.40 13.68 12.74
CA ASP A 372 -16.35 13.18 13.72
C ASP A 372 -15.65 12.39 14.84
N ALA A 373 -14.71 11.50 14.47
CA ALA A 373 -13.94 10.71 15.43
C ALA A 373 -13.05 11.59 16.33
N LEU A 374 -12.40 12.61 15.75
CA LEU A 374 -11.51 13.51 16.50
C LEU A 374 -12.29 14.54 17.34
N GLY A 375 -13.52 14.89 16.93
CA GLY A 375 -14.40 15.81 17.62
C GLY A 375 -14.13 17.29 17.35
N LEU A 376 -15.03 18.15 17.86
CA LEU A 376 -15.10 19.58 17.53
C LEU A 376 -13.81 20.37 17.84
N ASP A 377 -13.12 20.05 18.93
CA ASP A 377 -11.88 20.75 19.30
C ASP A 377 -10.76 20.52 18.27
N ALA A 378 -10.64 19.28 17.79
CA ALA A 378 -9.72 18.96 16.70
C ALA A 378 -10.19 19.54 15.38
N GLU A 379 -11.48 19.48 15.07
CA GLU A 379 -12.01 20.06 13.84
C GLU A 379 -11.68 21.56 13.74
N ALA A 380 -11.85 22.31 14.83
CA ALA A 380 -11.57 23.74 14.88
C ALA A 380 -10.11 24.05 14.49
N VAL A 381 -9.14 23.28 14.99
CA VAL A 381 -7.72 23.47 14.63
C VAL A 381 -7.37 22.88 13.27
N LEU A 382 -8.00 21.79 12.86
CA LEU A 382 -7.73 21.14 11.58
C LEU A 382 -8.21 21.98 10.39
N ARG A 383 -9.22 22.83 10.57
CA ARG A 383 -9.74 23.70 9.50
C ARG A 383 -8.65 24.52 8.81
N SER A 384 -7.67 25.08 9.54
CA SER A 384 -6.57 25.85 8.94
C SER A 384 -5.54 25.03 8.16
N TYR A 385 -5.56 23.70 8.34
CA TYR A 385 -4.70 22.78 7.58
C TYR A 385 -5.44 22.20 6.38
N LEU A 386 -6.75 21.95 6.54
CA LEU A 386 -7.59 21.27 5.57
C LEU A 386 -8.12 22.19 4.48
N PHE A 387 -8.47 23.44 4.81
CA PHE A 387 -9.11 24.42 3.94
C PHE A 387 -8.32 25.72 3.93
#